data_AF-A0A972FUC4-F1
#
_entry.id   AF-A0A972FUC4-F1
#
_cell.length_a   1.000
_cell.length_b   1.000
_cell.length_c   1.000
_cell.angle_alpha   90.00
_cell.angle_beta   90.00
_cell.angle_gamma   90.00
#
_symmetry.space_group_name_H-M   'P 1'
#
loop_
_entity.id
_entity.type
_entity.pdbx_description
1 polymer ?
#
loop_
_entity_poly.entity_id
_entity_poly.type
_entity_poly.pdbx_seq_one_letter_code
_entity_poly.pdbx_strand_id
1 'polypeptide(L)'
;MTGILLILATLFVVLFLFRHRLPWYRAARHPRGDSEARLKISPFHSVSLMSEDLCCQATQDLKGKRFLAREAPHLPLDGCDRRDCHCHYVHHDDRRNRDKNRRTASNVSQQLFGVFGEQERRHRRGRRSSDLQLASGRV
;
A
#
# COMPACT_ATOMS: atom_id res chain seq x y z
N MET A 1 -7.06 -48.72 -34.30
CA MET A 1 -5.96 -47.73 -34.36
C MET A 1 -6.48 -46.31 -34.54
N THR A 2 -7.32 -46.05 -35.54
CA THR A 2 -7.91 -44.71 -35.80
C THR A 2 -8.80 -44.18 -34.68
N GLY A 3 -9.62 -45.03 -34.04
CA GLY A 3 -10.48 -44.62 -32.93
C GLY A 3 -9.71 -44.12 -31.70
N ILE A 4 -8.53 -44.70 -31.43
CA ILE A 4 -7.67 -44.27 -30.32
C ILE A 4 -7.09 -42.88 -30.59
N LEU A 5 -6.70 -42.60 -31.84
CA LEU A 5 -6.15 -41.31 -32.23
C LEU A 5 -7.19 -40.17 -32.13
N LEU A 6 -8.46 -40.44 -32.44
CA LEU A 6 -9.54 -39.45 -32.29
C LEU A 6 -9.84 -39.13 -30.82
N ILE A 7 -9.80 -40.14 -29.94
CA ILE A 7 -9.98 -39.95 -28.50
C ILE A 7 -8.82 -39.14 -27.92
N LEU A 8 -7.57 -39.44 -28.33
CA LEU A 8 -6.40 -38.68 -27.89
C LEU A 8 -6.41 -37.23 -28.39
N ALA A 9 -6.81 -37.00 -29.65
CA ALA A 9 -6.89 -35.66 -30.22
C ALA A 9 -7.97 -34.80 -29.55
N THR A 10 -9.14 -35.38 -29.27
CA THR A 10 -10.22 -34.67 -28.55
C THR A 10 -9.85 -34.37 -27.11
N LEU A 11 -9.24 -35.31 -26.38
CA LEU A 11 -8.70 -35.06 -25.05
C LEU A 11 -7.63 -33.95 -25.06
N PHE A 12 -6.73 -33.96 -26.04
CA PHE A 12 -5.71 -32.94 -26.16
C PHE A 12 -6.30 -31.55 -26.44
N VAL A 13 -7.28 -31.44 -27.34
CA VAL A 13 -7.99 -30.18 -27.64
C VAL A 13 -8.77 -29.69 -26.41
N VAL A 14 -9.47 -30.59 -25.70
CA VAL A 14 -10.17 -30.23 -24.45
C VAL A 14 -9.19 -29.76 -23.40
N LEU A 15 -8.06 -30.45 -23.18
CA LEU A 15 -7.01 -30.03 -22.24
C LEU A 15 -6.33 -28.72 -22.64
N PHE A 16 -6.12 -28.50 -23.94
CA PHE A 16 -5.57 -27.26 -24.49
C PHE A 16 -6.54 -26.10 -24.27
N LEU A 17 -7.82 -26.28 -24.60
CA LEU A 17 -8.87 -25.30 -24.34
C LEU A 17 -9.07 -25.07 -22.84
N PHE A 18 -9.01 -26.09 -21.99
CA PHE A 18 -9.14 -25.94 -20.53
C PHE A 18 -7.92 -25.21 -19.96
N ARG A 19 -6.69 -25.51 -20.37
CA ARG A 19 -5.48 -24.76 -19.95
C ARG A 19 -5.49 -23.30 -20.41
N HIS A 20 -6.00 -23.03 -21.61
CA HIS A 20 -6.09 -21.67 -22.15
C HIS A 20 -7.35 -20.92 -21.67
N ARG A 21 -8.41 -21.62 -21.26
CA ARG A 21 -9.64 -21.09 -20.64
C ARG A 21 -9.72 -21.32 -19.13
N LEU A 22 -8.61 -21.62 -18.47
CA LEU A 22 -8.44 -21.52 -17.03
C LEU A 22 -7.59 -20.28 -16.75
N PRO A 23 -8.06 -19.05 -17.02
CA PRO A 23 -7.22 -17.88 -16.79
C PRO A 23 -7.19 -17.51 -15.30
N TRP A 24 -7.92 -18.20 -14.41
CA TRP A 24 -8.21 -17.67 -13.06
C TRP A 24 -8.00 -18.62 -11.88
N TYR A 25 -7.44 -19.83 -12.05
CA TYR A 25 -7.03 -20.67 -10.90
C TYR A 25 -5.63 -20.33 -10.35
N ARG A 26 -4.99 -19.29 -10.91
CA ARG A 26 -3.87 -18.57 -10.28
C ARG A 26 -4.29 -17.18 -9.81
N ALA A 27 -5.60 -16.98 -9.57
CA ALA A 27 -6.01 -15.98 -8.59
C ALA A 27 -5.33 -16.31 -7.24
N ALA A 28 -4.64 -15.33 -6.70
CA ALA A 28 -4.32 -15.21 -5.28
C ALA A 28 -3.39 -16.27 -4.67
N ARG A 29 -2.17 -16.42 -5.21
CA ARG A 29 -1.00 -16.62 -4.35
C ARG A 29 -0.09 -15.40 -4.41
N HIS A 30 -0.65 -14.24 -4.07
CA HIS A 30 0.17 -13.27 -3.35
C HIS A 30 0.57 -13.92 -2.02
N PRO A 31 1.85 -13.84 -1.61
CA PRO A 31 2.31 -14.45 -0.38
C PRO A 31 1.48 -13.88 0.77
N ARG A 32 0.87 -14.78 1.56
CA ARG A 32 0.33 -14.45 2.88
C ARG A 32 1.49 -14.03 3.77
N GLY A 33 1.90 -12.77 3.66
CA GLY A 33 2.69 -12.05 4.66
C GLY A 33 1.82 -11.24 5.61
N ASP A 34 0.49 -11.29 5.45
CA ASP A 34 -0.42 -10.31 6.06
C ASP A 34 -0.91 -10.68 7.47
N SER A 35 -0.57 -11.87 7.97
CA SER A 35 -1.05 -12.31 9.28
C SER A 35 -0.40 -11.56 10.46
N GLU A 36 0.80 -11.00 10.29
CA GLU A 36 1.38 -10.03 11.25
C GLU A 36 1.14 -8.57 10.83
N ALA A 37 0.88 -8.27 9.55
CA ALA A 37 0.63 -6.92 9.05
C ALA A 37 -0.77 -6.34 9.39
N ARG A 38 -1.55 -7.00 10.26
CA ARG A 38 -2.61 -6.33 11.04
C ARG A 38 -2.05 -5.33 12.07
N LEU A 39 -0.73 -5.13 12.08
CA LEU A 39 -0.03 -4.02 12.71
C LEU A 39 -0.64 -2.68 12.28
N LYS A 40 -1.44 -2.08 13.18
CA LYS A 40 -1.81 -0.65 13.25
C LYS A 40 -1.81 0.04 11.88
N ILE A 41 -2.95 0.04 11.19
CA ILE A 41 -3.17 0.86 9.99
C ILE A 41 -2.72 2.29 10.33
N SER A 42 -1.53 2.67 9.85
CA SER A 42 -1.03 4.00 10.13
C SER A 42 -1.86 4.98 9.31
N PRO A 43 -2.37 6.08 9.90
CA PRO A 43 -3.23 7.01 9.16
C PRO A 43 -2.50 7.70 7.99
N PHE A 44 -1.18 7.54 7.91
CA PHE A 44 -0.31 8.15 6.91
C PHE A 44 0.31 7.13 5.95
N HIS A 45 -0.20 5.89 5.89
CA HIS A 45 0.23 4.93 4.88
C HIS A 45 -0.21 5.39 3.48
N SER A 46 0.60 5.03 2.49
CA SER A 46 0.39 5.42 1.10
C SER A 46 0.15 4.20 0.22
N VAL A 47 -0.53 4.40 -0.91
CA VAL A 47 -0.80 3.38 -1.91
C VAL A 47 -0.36 3.87 -3.28
N SER A 48 0.09 2.94 -4.13
CA SER A 48 0.41 3.21 -5.53
C SER A 48 -0.31 2.21 -6.42
N LEU A 49 -0.74 2.64 -7.61
CA LEU A 49 -1.29 1.71 -8.59
C LEU A 49 -0.17 0.88 -9.22
N MET A 50 -0.39 -0.43 -9.27
CA MET A 50 0.45 -1.31 -10.07
C MET A 50 0.01 -1.22 -11.53
N SER A 51 0.94 -0.90 -12.42
CA SER A 51 0.71 -0.83 -13.88
C SER A 51 1.33 -2.07 -14.54
N GLU A 52 0.65 -3.20 -14.48
CA GLU A 52 1.00 -4.40 -15.25
C GLU A 52 0.26 -4.43 -16.59
N ASP A 53 0.65 -5.35 -17.48
CA ASP A 53 0.13 -5.46 -18.87
C ASP A 53 -1.40 -5.63 -18.95
N LEU A 54 -2.04 -6.02 -17.84
CA LEU A 54 -3.48 -6.23 -17.72
C LEU A 54 -4.25 -5.04 -17.09
N CYS A 55 -3.59 -3.90 -16.87
CA CYS A 55 -4.22 -2.70 -16.30
C CYS A 55 -4.84 -1.78 -17.36
N CYS A 56 -5.94 -1.11 -16.98
CA CYS A 56 -6.63 -0.15 -17.84
C CYS A 56 -5.74 1.07 -18.19
N GLN A 57 -6.00 1.72 -19.32
CA GLN A 57 -5.17 2.83 -19.78
C GLN A 57 -5.19 4.01 -18.80
N ALA A 58 -6.30 4.19 -18.07
CA ALA A 58 -6.44 5.17 -16.99
C ALA A 58 -5.38 5.04 -15.88
N THR A 59 -4.77 3.85 -15.69
CA THR A 59 -3.66 3.69 -14.74
C THR A 59 -2.34 4.31 -15.20
N GLN A 60 -2.15 4.52 -16.51
CA GLN A 60 -0.91 5.10 -17.03
C GLN A 60 -0.71 6.54 -16.55
N ASP A 61 -1.79 7.32 -16.49
CA ASP A 61 -1.77 8.71 -16.00
C ASP A 61 -1.48 8.79 -14.49
N LEU A 62 -1.72 7.70 -13.76
CA LEU A 62 -1.49 7.57 -12.33
C LEU A 62 -0.21 6.80 -11.99
N LYS A 63 0.52 6.33 -13.01
CA LYS A 63 1.74 5.54 -12.84
C LYS A 63 2.80 6.36 -12.09
N GLY A 64 3.41 5.73 -11.08
CA GLY A 64 4.44 6.36 -10.25
C GLY A 64 3.92 7.36 -9.22
N LYS A 65 2.62 7.70 -9.22
CA LYS A 65 2.02 8.53 -8.18
C LYS A 65 1.71 7.68 -6.95
N ARG A 66 1.88 8.28 -5.78
CA ARG A 66 1.47 7.70 -4.49
C ARG A 66 0.36 8.55 -3.91
N PHE A 67 -0.70 7.89 -3.46
CA PHE A 67 -1.82 8.51 -2.78
C PHE A 67 -1.76 8.13 -1.31
N LEU A 68 -2.29 8.99 -0.44
CA LEU A 68 -2.68 8.50 0.88
C LEU A 68 -3.81 7.50 0.69
N ALA A 69 -3.82 6.40 1.43
CA ALA A 69 -4.80 5.34 1.21
C ALA A 69 -6.26 5.83 1.29
N ARG A 70 -6.52 6.84 2.12
CA ARG A 70 -7.82 7.50 2.27
C ARG A 70 -8.21 8.45 1.13
N GLU A 71 -7.24 8.89 0.33
CA GLU A 71 -7.39 9.84 -0.77
C GLU A 71 -7.22 9.14 -2.13
N ALA A 72 -6.98 7.83 -2.13
CA ALA A 72 -6.81 7.06 -3.34
C ALA A 72 -8.16 6.90 -4.07
N PRO A 73 -8.18 7.03 -5.41
CA PRO A 73 -9.41 6.82 -6.17
C PRO A 73 -9.89 5.38 -6.01
N HIS A 74 -11.20 5.18 -6.04
CA HIS A 74 -11.77 3.84 -6.01
C HIS A 74 -11.43 3.08 -7.30
N LEU A 75 -11.24 1.78 -7.18
CA LEU A 75 -11.15 0.87 -8.32
C LEU A 75 -12.53 0.26 -8.57
N PRO A 76 -12.98 0.16 -9.83
CA PRO A 76 -12.30 0.54 -11.09
C PRO A 76 -12.16 2.06 -11.25
N LEU A 77 -11.08 2.51 -11.89
CA LEU A 77 -10.88 3.94 -12.20
C LEU A 77 -11.95 4.44 -13.17
N ASP A 78 -12.30 5.72 -13.04
CA ASP A 78 -13.15 6.40 -14.01
C ASP A 78 -12.50 6.34 -15.40
N GLY A 79 -13.27 5.88 -16.40
CA GLY A 79 -12.76 5.65 -17.75
C GLY A 79 -12.01 4.33 -17.95
N CYS A 80 -12.25 3.31 -17.10
CA CYS A 80 -11.74 1.96 -17.32
C CYS A 80 -12.21 1.39 -18.68
N ASP A 81 -11.25 1.10 -19.56
CA ASP A 81 -11.43 0.61 -20.93
C ASP A 81 -11.48 -0.92 -21.05
N ARG A 82 -11.16 -1.64 -19.97
CA ARG A 82 -11.07 -3.11 -19.96
C ARG A 82 -12.30 -3.76 -19.34
N ARG A 83 -12.74 -4.86 -19.97
CA ARG A 83 -13.79 -5.77 -19.45
C ARG A 83 -13.30 -6.55 -18.23
N ASP A 84 -12.08 -7.09 -18.31
CA ASP A 84 -11.41 -7.78 -17.22
C ASP A 84 -10.21 -6.95 -16.76
N CYS A 85 -10.42 -6.10 -15.75
CA CYS A 85 -9.43 -5.17 -15.23
C CYS A 85 -8.66 -5.76 -14.03
N HIS A 86 -7.33 -5.79 -14.11
CA HIS A 86 -6.46 -6.37 -13.08
C HIS A 86 -5.72 -5.31 -12.23
N CYS A 87 -6.21 -4.06 -12.24
CA CYS A 87 -5.62 -2.99 -11.45
C CYS A 87 -5.74 -3.28 -9.94
N HIS A 88 -4.65 -3.09 -9.22
CA HIS A 88 -4.63 -3.20 -7.77
C HIS A 88 -3.68 -2.18 -7.15
N TYR A 89 -3.95 -1.85 -5.88
CA TYR A 89 -3.12 -0.97 -5.09
C TYR A 89 -2.04 -1.77 -4.36
N VAL A 90 -0.82 -1.25 -4.40
CA VAL A 90 0.28 -1.69 -3.55
C VAL A 90 0.37 -0.74 -2.37
N HIS A 91 0.29 -1.27 -1.16
CA HIS A 91 0.41 -0.51 0.07
C HIS A 91 1.88 -0.29 0.44
N HIS A 92 2.17 0.92 0.93
CA HIS A 92 3.47 1.34 1.42
C HIS A 92 3.30 1.97 2.79
N ASP A 93 4.09 1.54 3.75
CA ASP A 93 4.11 2.13 5.09
C ASP A 93 4.56 3.60 5.06
N ASP A 94 4.21 4.34 6.13
CA ASP A 94 4.73 5.68 6.33
C ASP A 94 6.26 5.62 6.41
N ARG A 95 6.93 6.25 5.45
CA ARG A 95 8.41 6.34 5.39
C ARG A 95 9.04 7.03 6.60
N ARG A 96 8.24 7.67 7.46
CA ARG A 96 8.68 8.23 8.74
C ARG A 96 8.91 7.10 9.73
N ASN A 97 10.11 6.55 9.72
CA ASN A 97 10.54 5.64 10.76
C ASN A 97 10.54 6.39 12.11
N ARG A 98 9.68 5.97 13.06
CA ARG A 98 9.58 6.59 14.39
C ARG A 98 10.87 6.44 15.19
N ASP A 99 11.57 5.33 15.03
CA ASP A 99 12.84 5.05 15.72
C ASP A 99 14.01 5.83 15.11
N LYS A 100 13.99 6.05 13.79
CA LYS A 100 14.97 6.89 13.07
C LYS A 100 14.48 8.31 12.83
N ASN A 101 13.54 8.80 13.64
CA ASN A 101 13.12 10.17 13.54
C ASN A 101 14.33 11.05 13.92
N ARG A 102 14.95 11.70 12.92
CA ARG A 102 16.12 12.59 13.11
C ARG A 102 15.87 13.72 14.11
N ARG A 103 14.62 13.91 14.55
CA ARG A 103 14.22 14.88 15.57
C ARG A 103 14.29 14.33 16.99
N THR A 104 14.33 13.01 17.18
CA THR A 104 14.53 12.35 18.48
C THR A 104 16.01 12.03 18.77
N ALA A 105 16.92 12.20 17.81
CA ALA A 105 18.35 12.01 18.04
C ALA A 105 18.96 13.01 19.06
N SER A 106 18.20 14.05 19.44
CA SER A 106 18.58 14.98 20.50
C SER A 106 17.50 15.12 21.58
N ASN A 107 16.89 13.99 21.98
CA ASN A 107 16.00 13.96 23.15
C ASN A 107 16.69 14.53 24.39
N VAL A 108 17.99 14.31 24.52
CA VAL A 108 18.81 14.79 25.63
C VAL A 108 18.74 16.31 25.74
N SER A 109 18.96 17.05 24.65
CA SER A 109 18.90 18.52 24.71
C SER A 109 17.47 19.05 24.91
N GLN A 110 16.44 18.33 24.43
CA GLN A 110 15.05 18.68 24.74
C GLN A 110 14.65 18.38 26.19
N GLN A 111 15.14 17.28 26.77
CA GLN A 111 14.84 16.87 28.14
C GLN A 111 15.63 17.68 29.17
N LEU A 112 16.85 18.11 28.85
CA LEU A 112 17.66 18.98 29.70
C LEU A 112 17.37 20.48 29.51
N PHE A 113 16.54 20.85 28.53
CA PHE A 113 16.19 22.25 28.33
C PHE A 113 15.52 22.83 29.58
N GLY A 114 16.12 23.86 30.17
CA GLY A 114 15.64 24.52 31.39
C GLY A 114 16.24 23.99 32.69
N VAL A 115 17.04 22.91 32.66
CA VAL A 115 17.79 22.44 33.84
C VAL A 115 18.82 23.48 34.31
N PHE A 116 19.38 24.28 33.39
CA PHE A 116 20.34 25.35 33.71
C PHE A 116 19.69 26.74 33.77
N GLY A 117 18.36 26.79 33.91
CA GLY A 117 17.61 28.06 34.03
C GLY A 117 17.21 28.69 32.70
N GLU A 118 17.38 28.01 31.55
CA GLU A 118 16.81 28.50 30.29
C GLU A 118 15.27 28.46 30.32
N GLN A 119 14.65 29.52 29.80
CA GLN A 119 13.20 29.59 29.67
C GLN A 119 12.79 29.44 28.20
N GLU A 120 11.70 28.70 27.96
CA GLU A 120 11.12 28.57 26.63
C GLU A 120 10.64 29.93 26.14
N ARG A 121 11.22 30.41 25.03
CA ARG A 121 10.90 31.73 24.45
C ARG A 121 9.83 31.65 23.37
N ARG A 122 9.42 30.45 22.97
CA ARG A 122 8.33 30.27 22.01
C ARG A 122 7.00 30.58 22.67
N HIS A 123 6.40 31.70 22.27
CA HIS A 123 5.05 32.08 22.70
C HIS A 123 3.94 31.17 22.16
N ARG A 124 4.21 30.42 21.09
CA ARG A 124 3.23 29.53 20.47
C ARG A 124 3.74 28.11 20.47
N ARG A 125 2.86 27.18 20.83
CA ARG A 125 3.12 25.75 20.68
C ARG A 125 3.40 25.39 19.22
N GLY A 126 4.04 24.25 19.04
CA GLY A 126 4.19 23.66 17.71
C GLY A 126 2.83 23.35 17.07
N ARG A 127 2.80 23.37 15.73
CA ARG A 127 1.57 23.19 14.94
C ARG A 127 1.16 21.72 14.76
N ARG A 128 1.87 20.77 15.36
CA ARG A 128 1.60 19.35 15.16
C ARG A 128 0.50 18.88 16.11
N SER A 129 -0.29 17.91 15.67
CA SER A 129 -1.28 17.28 16.54
C SER A 129 -0.66 16.57 17.74
N SER A 130 0.56 16.05 17.62
CA SER A 130 1.31 15.48 18.75
C SER A 130 1.66 16.51 19.83
N ASP A 131 1.82 17.79 19.44
CA ASP A 131 2.21 18.86 20.36
C ASP A 131 1.02 19.32 21.22
N LEU A 132 -0.22 18.94 20.85
CA LEU A 132 -1.43 19.13 21.66
C LEU A 132 -1.43 18.27 22.92
N GLN A 133 -1.02 17.00 22.81
CA GLN A 133 -1.11 16.03 23.90
C GLN A 133 -0.15 16.34 25.06
N LEU A 134 0.97 17.01 24.77
CA LEU A 134 1.94 17.44 25.78
C LEU A 134 1.47 18.68 26.56
N ALA A 135 0.59 19.51 25.99
CA ALA A 135 0.11 20.73 26.64
C ALA A 135 -0.98 20.50 27.69
N SER A 136 -1.62 19.31 27.70
CA SER A 136 -2.71 18.96 28.62
C SER A 136 -2.30 18.07 29.80
N GLY A 137 -1.01 17.70 29.89
CA GLY A 137 -0.51 16.73 30.86
C GLY A 137 0.16 17.38 32.07
N ARG A 138 -0.62 17.53 33.13
CA ARG A 138 -0.17 17.61 34.53
C ARG A 138 0.86 16.49 34.80
N VAL A 139 2.06 16.86 35.24
CA VAL A 139 2.90 16.07 36.16
C VAL A 139 3.00 16.91 37.42
#